data_AF-A0A2E6TBV4-F1
#
_entry.id   AF-A0A2E6TBV4-F1
#
_cell.length_a   1.000
_cell.length_b   1.000
_cell.length_c   1.000
_cell.angle_alpha   90.00
_cell.angle_beta   90.00
_cell.angle_gamma   90.00
#
_symmetry.space_group_name_H-M   'P 1'
#
loop_
_entity.id
_entity.type
_entity.pdbx_description
1 polymer ?
#
loop_
_entity_poly.entity_id
_entity_poly.type
_entity_poly.pdbx_seq_one_letter_code
_entity_poly.pdbx_strand_id
1 'polypeptide(L)'
;MFSKPSLTPSSSESGRTPSVTAIALERKARGPDQSKFVIAGGRIEAASPSEDGQLIEASMGMDSHESDAAERSRLILENAEANLLAGIRFLDKQNDCLRQISEKLGDAARLWKISRIPNVESKRLETIQFEFQSARDEVEELRQATYRSVPLFSDGQSSPLRIHHPSRREWQLLLIDRCDLGTASLTTFAHGKIYGDQTGFFLDLETIENAHGSLRKPLSNNIMQLKLLHSCLSGVKRRLENDEESSPSQMPTLPSSRTTNLFRTLN
;
A
#
# COMPACT_ATOMS: atom_id res chain seq x y z
N MET A 1 -25.36 -20.11 -47.72
CA MET A 1 -26.11 -19.01 -47.09
C MET A 1 -25.92 -19.12 -45.59
N PHE A 2 -25.20 -18.18 -44.97
CA PHE A 2 -25.43 -17.60 -43.64
C PHE A 2 -24.34 -16.54 -43.43
N SER A 3 -24.75 -15.28 -43.53
CA SER A 3 -23.91 -14.10 -43.47
C SER A 3 -23.44 -13.85 -42.04
N LYS A 4 -22.14 -13.55 -41.85
CA LYS A 4 -21.60 -13.02 -40.60
C LYS A 4 -21.96 -11.53 -40.49
N PRO A 5 -22.50 -11.04 -39.35
CA PRO A 5 -22.60 -9.61 -39.12
C PRO A 5 -21.24 -9.06 -38.68
N SER A 6 -20.75 -8.07 -39.41
CA SER A 6 -19.60 -7.23 -39.06
C SER A 6 -20.00 -6.27 -37.95
N LEU A 7 -19.37 -6.38 -36.78
CA LEU A 7 -19.44 -5.36 -35.74
C LEU A 7 -18.39 -4.30 -36.04
N THR A 8 -18.83 -3.20 -36.65
CA THR A 8 -18.10 -1.92 -36.64
C THR A 8 -18.20 -1.30 -35.25
N PRO A 9 -17.10 -0.80 -34.64
CA PRO A 9 -17.21 0.01 -33.43
C PRO A 9 -17.77 1.40 -33.79
N SER A 10 -18.95 1.71 -33.27
CA SER A 10 -19.55 3.04 -33.33
C SER A 10 -18.78 4.00 -32.43
N SER A 11 -18.09 4.95 -33.05
CA SER A 11 -17.62 6.17 -32.42
C SER A 11 -18.81 7.11 -32.16
N SER A 12 -19.16 7.35 -30.90
CA SER A 12 -19.60 8.66 -30.36
C SER A 12 -20.31 8.51 -29.02
N GLU A 13 -19.61 8.75 -27.91
CA GLU A 13 -20.24 9.43 -26.77
C GLU A 13 -19.31 10.54 -26.30
N SER A 14 -19.81 11.75 -26.46
CA SER A 14 -19.18 13.01 -26.14
C SER A 14 -19.46 13.37 -24.67
N GLY A 15 -18.40 13.74 -23.95
CA GLY A 15 -18.41 14.90 -23.06
C GLY A 15 -19.15 14.84 -21.72
N ARG A 16 -19.67 13.70 -21.25
CA ARG A 16 -20.18 13.61 -19.86
C ARG A 16 -19.07 13.25 -18.91
N THR A 17 -18.69 14.18 -18.03
CA THR A 17 -17.88 13.87 -16.84
C THR A 17 -18.60 12.79 -16.03
N PRO A 18 -17.98 11.62 -15.79
CA PRO A 18 -18.59 10.59 -14.97
C PRO A 18 -18.88 11.15 -13.57
N SER A 19 -20.07 10.85 -13.03
CA SER A 19 -20.45 11.28 -11.68
C SER A 19 -19.41 10.76 -10.67
N VAL A 20 -19.00 11.58 -9.71
CA VAL A 20 -18.14 11.15 -8.59
C VAL A 20 -18.74 9.93 -7.89
N THR A 21 -20.07 9.90 -7.77
CA THR A 21 -20.80 8.76 -7.23
C THR A 21 -20.63 7.53 -8.11
N ALA A 22 -20.64 7.67 -9.44
CA ALA A 22 -20.42 6.56 -10.38
C ALA A 22 -18.97 6.06 -10.35
N ILE A 23 -17.97 6.94 -10.27
CA ILE A 23 -16.54 6.55 -10.15
C ILE A 23 -16.29 5.87 -8.80
N ALA A 24 -16.86 6.41 -7.71
CA ALA A 24 -16.76 5.81 -6.38
C ALA A 24 -17.50 4.47 -6.31
N LEU A 25 -18.67 4.34 -6.95
CA LEU A 25 -19.41 3.08 -7.08
C LEU A 25 -18.65 2.06 -7.93
N GLU A 26 -18.04 2.47 -9.04
CA GLU A 26 -17.25 1.59 -9.90
C GLU A 26 -15.99 1.09 -9.15
N ARG A 27 -15.29 1.98 -8.43
CA ARG A 27 -14.13 1.62 -7.59
C ARG A 27 -14.52 0.72 -6.43
N LYS A 28 -15.66 0.98 -5.76
CA LYS A 28 -16.21 0.12 -4.71
C LYS A 28 -16.73 -1.23 -5.26
N ALA A 29 -17.20 -1.26 -6.51
CA ALA A 29 -17.66 -2.47 -7.20
C ALA A 29 -16.52 -3.37 -7.71
N ARG A 30 -15.28 -2.86 -7.82
CA ARG A 30 -14.10 -3.69 -8.12
C ARG A 30 -13.79 -4.73 -7.03
N GLY A 31 -14.43 -4.64 -5.87
CA GLY A 31 -14.25 -5.58 -4.76
C GLY A 31 -12.87 -5.42 -4.11
N PRO A 32 -12.57 -6.19 -3.04
CA PRO A 32 -11.26 -6.13 -2.42
C PRO A 32 -10.18 -6.56 -3.41
N ASP A 33 -9.05 -5.86 -3.42
CA ASP A 33 -7.89 -6.24 -4.23
C ASP A 33 -7.49 -7.69 -3.88
N GLN A 34 -7.67 -8.58 -4.87
CA GLN A 34 -7.44 -10.03 -4.72
C GLN A 34 -5.95 -10.36 -4.65
N SER A 35 -5.07 -9.39 -4.92
CA SER A 35 -3.63 -9.56 -4.87
C SER A 35 -3.19 -9.75 -3.42
N LYS A 36 -2.85 -10.99 -3.08
CA LYS A 36 -2.35 -11.39 -1.77
C LYS A 36 -0.84 -11.46 -1.84
N PHE A 37 -0.18 -10.81 -0.89
CA PHE A 37 1.28 -10.72 -0.85
C PHE A 37 1.81 -11.35 0.43
N VAL A 38 2.97 -11.97 0.34
CA VAL A 38 3.74 -12.49 1.47
C VAL A 38 5.17 -11.99 1.38
N ILE A 39 5.81 -11.76 2.52
CA ILE A 39 7.23 -11.46 2.58
C ILE A 39 7.99 -12.71 3.03
N ALA A 40 8.83 -13.24 2.15
CA ALA A 40 9.67 -14.41 2.39
C ALA A 40 11.08 -14.17 1.82
N GLY A 41 12.14 -14.54 2.54
CA GLY A 41 13.53 -14.29 2.13
C GLY A 41 13.87 -12.82 1.86
N GLY A 42 13.19 -11.88 2.52
CA GLY A 42 13.33 -10.43 2.28
C GLY A 42 12.77 -9.95 0.93
N ARG A 43 11.97 -10.77 0.24
CA ARG A 43 11.26 -10.46 -1.00
C ARG A 43 9.76 -10.43 -0.76
N ILE A 44 9.04 -9.60 -1.52
CA ILE A 44 7.57 -9.55 -1.48
C ILE A 44 7.07 -10.28 -2.72
N GLU A 45 6.27 -11.32 -2.51
CA GLU A 45 5.83 -12.23 -3.56
C GLU A 45 4.30 -12.32 -3.55
N ALA A 46 3.70 -12.44 -4.74
CA ALA A 46 2.28 -12.70 -4.87
C ALA A 46 2.04 -14.17 -4.52
N ALA A 47 1.24 -14.42 -3.49
CA ALA A 47 1.00 -15.76 -2.97
C ALA A 47 -0.35 -15.85 -2.27
N SER A 48 -1.03 -16.97 -2.44
CA SER A 48 -2.20 -17.34 -1.64
C SER A 48 -1.79 -17.75 -0.22
N PRO A 49 -2.70 -17.69 0.77
CA PRO A 49 -2.36 -18.06 2.15
C PRO A 49 -1.98 -19.51 2.37
N SER A 50 -2.41 -20.41 1.48
CA SER A 50 -2.00 -21.82 1.50
C SER A 50 -0.53 -22.02 1.11
N GLU A 51 0.09 -21.07 0.41
CA GLU A 51 1.45 -21.17 -0.15
C GLU A 51 2.53 -20.59 0.77
N ASP A 52 2.15 -19.83 1.81
CA ASP A 52 3.09 -19.13 2.70
C ASP A 52 4.18 -20.05 3.28
N GLY A 53 3.76 -21.20 3.82
CA GLY A 53 4.69 -22.13 4.47
C GLY A 53 5.76 -22.64 3.50
N GLN A 54 5.36 -22.95 2.26
CA GLN A 54 6.29 -23.42 1.22
C GLN A 54 7.28 -22.34 0.81
N LEU A 55 6.82 -21.08 0.68
CA LEU A 55 7.68 -19.96 0.32
C LEU A 55 8.69 -19.62 1.44
N ILE A 56 8.27 -19.74 2.70
CA ILE A 56 9.17 -19.56 3.84
C ILE A 56 10.21 -20.68 3.88
N GLU A 57 9.80 -21.94 3.73
CA GLU A 57 10.70 -23.10 3.65
C GLU A 57 11.72 -22.96 2.52
N ALA A 58 11.25 -22.66 1.30
CA ALA A 58 12.09 -22.46 0.13
C ALA A 58 13.08 -21.29 0.31
N SER A 59 12.65 -20.19 0.96
CA SER A 59 13.53 -19.03 1.22
C SER A 59 14.69 -19.33 2.16
N MET A 60 14.58 -20.37 2.99
CA MET A 60 15.62 -20.80 3.92
C MET A 60 16.50 -21.91 3.34
N GLY A 61 16.17 -22.45 2.16
CA GLY A 61 16.92 -23.54 1.54
C GLY A 61 16.91 -24.83 2.37
N MET A 62 15.86 -25.06 3.18
CA MET A 62 15.74 -26.23 4.06
C MET A 62 15.30 -27.48 3.27
N ASP A 63 16.07 -27.88 2.28
CA ASP A 63 15.82 -29.11 1.49
C ASP A 63 16.59 -30.33 2.02
N SER A 64 17.40 -30.19 3.07
CA SER A 64 18.25 -31.28 3.59
C SER A 64 17.87 -31.72 5.01
N HIS A 65 17.66 -33.03 5.16
CA HIS A 65 17.31 -33.73 6.41
C HIS A 65 18.44 -33.74 7.48
N GLU A 66 19.47 -32.89 7.36
CA GLU A 66 20.70 -32.98 8.17
C GLU A 66 21.21 -31.64 8.76
N SER A 67 20.40 -30.58 8.78
CA SER A 67 20.84 -29.34 9.48
C SER A 67 20.72 -29.51 11.01
N ASP A 68 21.80 -29.19 11.72
CA ASP A 68 21.80 -29.14 13.20
C ASP A 68 20.76 -28.12 13.70
N ALA A 69 20.17 -28.37 14.87
CA ALA A 69 19.13 -27.53 15.44
C ALA A 69 19.58 -26.06 15.62
N ALA A 70 20.87 -25.84 15.89
CA ALA A 70 21.47 -24.52 15.99
C ALA A 70 21.52 -23.79 14.64
N GLU A 71 21.96 -24.46 13.58
CA GLU A 71 21.98 -23.91 12.22
C GLU A 71 20.56 -23.59 11.72
N ARG A 72 19.61 -24.50 11.99
CA ARG A 72 18.19 -24.27 11.71
C ARG A 72 17.64 -23.04 12.43
N SER A 73 17.95 -22.87 13.72
CA SER A 73 17.55 -21.70 14.51
C SER A 73 18.05 -20.41 13.89
N ARG A 74 19.35 -20.38 13.56
CA ARG A 74 20.02 -19.25 12.92
C ARG A 74 19.38 -18.88 11.58
N LEU A 75 19.17 -19.84 10.69
CA LEU A 75 18.55 -19.60 9.38
C LEU A 75 17.13 -19.02 9.51
N ILE A 76 16.34 -19.51 10.48
CA ILE A 76 15.00 -18.97 10.74
C ILE A 76 15.09 -17.50 11.19
N LEU A 77 16.02 -17.17 12.08
CA LEU A 77 16.19 -15.82 12.58
C LEU A 77 16.74 -14.86 11.51
N GLU A 78 17.71 -15.28 10.69
CA GLU A 78 18.23 -14.50 9.57
C GLU A 78 17.13 -14.21 8.53
N ASN A 79 16.31 -15.23 8.21
CA ASN A 79 15.17 -15.03 7.32
C ASN A 79 14.13 -14.08 7.93
N ALA A 80 13.84 -14.20 9.24
CA ALA A 80 12.94 -13.29 9.93
C ALA A 80 13.44 -11.85 9.92
N GLU A 81 14.74 -11.62 10.14
CA GLU A 81 15.36 -10.31 10.00
C GLU A 81 15.18 -9.76 8.59
N ALA A 82 15.49 -10.55 7.55
CA ALA A 82 15.35 -10.13 6.16
C ALA A 82 13.90 -9.73 5.82
N ASN A 83 12.92 -10.50 6.29
CA ASN A 83 11.49 -10.24 6.08
C ASN A 83 11.03 -8.96 6.80
N LEU A 84 11.43 -8.77 8.06
CA LEU A 84 11.10 -7.56 8.82
C LEU A 84 11.70 -6.30 8.17
N LEU A 85 12.96 -6.37 7.72
CA LEU A 85 13.60 -5.27 6.99
C LEU A 85 12.90 -4.94 5.67
N ALA A 86 12.41 -5.95 4.95
CA ALA A 86 11.63 -5.72 3.73
C ALA A 86 10.28 -5.05 4.03
N GLY A 87 9.59 -5.48 5.09
CA GLY A 87 8.36 -4.83 5.57
C GLY A 87 8.58 -3.36 5.99
N ILE A 88 9.66 -3.08 6.72
CA ILE A 88 10.05 -1.71 7.11
C ILE A 88 10.28 -0.85 5.87
N ARG A 89 11.08 -1.31 4.90
CA ARG A 89 11.33 -0.54 3.66
C ARG A 89 10.06 -0.29 2.84
N PHE A 90 9.12 -1.24 2.83
CA PHE A 90 7.82 -1.05 2.20
C PHE A 90 7.03 0.09 2.87
N LEU A 91 6.93 0.07 4.19
CA LEU A 91 6.24 1.11 4.96
C LEU A 91 6.92 2.49 4.88
N ASP A 92 8.25 2.53 4.88
CA ASP A 92 9.00 3.78 4.69
C ASP A 92 8.68 4.40 3.33
N LYS A 93 8.71 3.60 2.26
CA LYS A 93 8.36 4.08 0.92
C LYS A 93 6.91 4.55 0.84
N GLN A 94 5.98 3.82 1.46
CA GLN A 94 4.57 4.22 1.53
C GLN A 94 4.41 5.55 2.29
N ASN A 95 5.11 5.74 3.41
CA ASN A 95 5.11 6.99 4.17
C ASN A 95 5.69 8.16 3.38
N ASP A 96 6.80 7.96 2.67
CA ASP A 96 7.40 9.00 1.86
C ASP A 96 6.48 9.45 0.74
N CYS A 97 5.77 8.51 0.10
CA CYS A 97 4.74 8.84 -0.88
C CYS A 97 3.56 9.58 -0.23
N LEU A 98 3.06 9.17 0.93
CA LEU A 98 1.99 9.87 1.65
C LEU A 98 2.38 11.31 2.04
N ARG A 99 3.64 11.53 2.45
CA ARG A 99 4.15 12.88 2.76
C ARG A 99 4.18 13.76 1.52
N GLN A 100 4.64 13.24 0.39
CA GLN A 100 4.64 13.96 -0.89
C GLN A 100 3.22 14.28 -1.36
N ILE A 101 2.28 13.33 -1.26
CA ILE A 101 0.86 13.60 -1.57
C ILE A 101 0.32 14.71 -0.65
N SER A 102 0.62 14.65 0.65
CA SER A 102 0.23 15.68 1.61
C SER A 102 0.77 17.07 1.24
N GLU A 103 2.03 17.15 0.81
CA GLU A 103 2.65 18.40 0.35
C GLU A 103 1.94 18.96 -0.88
N LYS A 104 1.69 18.13 -1.89
CA LYS A 104 1.00 18.54 -3.13
C LYS A 104 -0.45 18.97 -2.90
N LEU A 105 -1.15 18.34 -1.96
CA LEU A 105 -2.49 18.80 -1.54
C LEU A 105 -2.42 20.15 -0.82
N GLY A 106 -1.37 20.39 -0.02
CA GLY A 106 -1.10 21.70 0.59
C GLY A 106 -0.85 22.80 -0.45
N ASP A 107 -0.06 22.51 -1.47
CA ASP A 107 0.15 23.41 -2.61
C ASP A 107 -1.15 23.68 -3.37
N ALA A 108 -1.94 22.64 -3.63
CA ALA A 108 -3.23 22.78 -4.29
C ALA A 108 -4.19 23.68 -3.49
N ALA A 109 -4.23 23.55 -2.16
CA ALA A 109 -5.02 24.44 -1.29
C ALA A 109 -4.51 25.89 -1.33
N ARG A 110 -3.19 26.09 -1.38
CA ARG A 110 -2.59 27.42 -1.54
C ARG A 110 -2.97 28.05 -2.88
N LEU A 111 -2.88 27.30 -3.97
CA LEU A 111 -3.25 27.75 -5.32
C LEU A 111 -4.73 28.10 -5.41
N TRP A 112 -5.60 27.29 -4.79
CA TRP A 112 -7.02 27.60 -4.66
C TRP A 112 -7.23 28.96 -3.98
N LYS A 113 -6.57 29.22 -2.84
CA LYS A 113 -6.69 30.49 -2.10
C LYS A 113 -6.25 31.69 -2.95
N ILE A 114 -5.14 31.55 -3.69
CA ILE A 114 -4.64 32.61 -4.59
C ILE A 114 -5.65 32.89 -5.71
N SER A 115 -6.28 31.84 -6.27
CA SER A 115 -7.29 32.00 -7.33
C SER A 115 -8.55 32.76 -6.90
N ARG A 116 -8.77 32.93 -5.59
CA ARG A 116 -9.92 33.65 -5.00
C ARG A 116 -9.59 35.08 -4.60
N ILE A 117 -8.34 35.52 -4.77
CA ILE A 117 -7.98 36.92 -4.53
C ILE A 117 -8.73 37.79 -5.55
N PRO A 118 -9.41 38.88 -5.12
CA PRO A 118 -10.09 39.78 -6.04
C PRO A 118 -9.11 40.41 -7.05
N ASN A 119 -9.59 40.70 -8.25
CA ASN A 119 -8.85 41.41 -9.31
C ASN A 119 -7.59 40.69 -9.83
N VAL A 120 -7.48 39.37 -9.65
CA VAL A 120 -6.45 38.59 -10.35
C VAL A 120 -6.79 38.53 -11.84
N GLU A 121 -5.82 38.86 -12.68
CA GLU A 121 -5.97 38.83 -14.14
C GLU A 121 -6.29 37.41 -14.66
N SER A 122 -7.11 37.32 -15.71
CA SER A 122 -7.48 36.04 -16.35
C SER A 122 -6.27 35.19 -16.71
N LYS A 123 -5.23 35.79 -17.30
CA LYS A 123 -3.98 35.12 -17.66
C LYS A 123 -3.26 34.52 -16.45
N ARG A 124 -3.33 35.19 -15.30
CA ARG A 124 -2.74 34.69 -14.05
C ARG A 124 -3.58 33.54 -13.49
N LEU A 125 -4.90 33.60 -13.59
CA LEU A 125 -5.80 32.50 -13.18
C LEU A 125 -5.60 31.24 -14.04
N GLU A 126 -5.37 31.39 -15.35
CA GLU A 126 -4.99 30.28 -16.23
C GLU A 126 -3.67 29.63 -15.79
N THR A 127 -2.67 30.45 -15.44
CA THR A 127 -1.39 29.95 -14.91
C THR A 127 -1.58 29.18 -13.60
N ILE A 128 -2.38 29.71 -12.68
CA ILE A 128 -2.69 29.07 -11.40
C ILE A 128 -3.42 27.73 -11.61
N GLN A 129 -4.36 27.66 -12.57
CA GLN A 129 -5.03 26.42 -12.94
C GLN A 129 -4.05 25.38 -13.50
N PHE A 130 -3.07 25.81 -14.30
CA PHE A 130 -2.03 24.91 -14.82
C PHE A 130 -1.13 24.38 -13.70
N GLU A 131 -0.69 25.23 -12.78
CA GLU A 131 0.08 24.81 -11.59
C GLU A 131 -0.72 23.84 -10.73
N PHE A 132 -2.01 24.08 -10.55
CA PHE A 132 -2.91 23.18 -9.81
C PHE A 132 -3.04 21.82 -10.50
N GLN A 133 -3.18 21.83 -11.83
CA GLN A 133 -3.25 20.64 -12.64
C GLN A 133 -1.97 19.79 -12.52
N SER A 134 -0.79 20.42 -12.56
CA SER A 134 0.49 19.74 -12.32
C SER A 134 0.53 19.07 -10.95
N ALA A 135 0.16 19.79 -9.88
CA ALA A 135 0.15 19.22 -8.54
C ALA A 135 -0.83 18.04 -8.40
N ARG A 136 -1.98 18.09 -9.09
CA ARG A 136 -2.96 17.00 -9.15
C ARG A 136 -2.41 15.77 -9.87
N ASP A 137 -1.72 15.97 -10.99
CA ASP A 137 -1.18 14.88 -11.79
C ASP A 137 -0.02 14.19 -11.06
N GLU A 138 0.82 14.95 -10.33
CA GLU A 138 1.84 14.41 -9.44
C GLU A 138 1.25 13.58 -8.30
N VAL A 139 0.10 14.00 -7.73
CA VAL A 139 -0.62 13.16 -6.74
C VAL A 139 -1.06 11.84 -7.36
N GLU A 140 -1.57 11.83 -8.59
CA GLU A 140 -2.00 10.61 -9.27
C GLU A 140 -0.81 9.69 -9.60
N GLU A 141 0.33 10.24 -10.03
CA GLU A 141 1.56 9.47 -10.22
C GLU A 141 2.00 8.80 -8.90
N LEU A 142 2.00 9.55 -7.80
CA LEU A 142 2.35 9.03 -6.47
C LEU A 142 1.36 7.94 -6.00
N ARG A 143 0.08 8.05 -6.33
CA ARG A 143 -0.92 7.01 -6.01
C ARG A 143 -0.66 5.68 -6.70
N GLN A 144 -0.01 5.71 -7.86
CA GLN A 144 0.33 4.51 -8.64
C GLN A 144 1.71 3.95 -8.29
N ALA A 145 2.41 4.55 -7.31
CA ALA A 145 3.73 4.11 -6.90
C ALA A 145 3.74 2.67 -6.38
N THR A 146 4.83 1.96 -6.69
CA THR A 146 5.06 0.56 -6.31
C THR A 146 6.35 0.41 -5.53
N TYR A 147 6.45 -0.68 -4.76
CA TYR A 147 7.70 -1.17 -4.18
C TYR A 147 7.93 -2.60 -4.65
N ARG A 148 8.99 -2.83 -5.45
CA ARG A 148 9.33 -4.14 -6.02
C ARG A 148 8.12 -4.82 -6.68
N SER A 149 7.41 -4.11 -7.55
CA SER A 149 6.18 -4.52 -8.26
C SER A 149 4.89 -4.61 -7.43
N VAL A 150 4.95 -4.39 -6.12
CA VAL A 150 3.75 -4.37 -5.26
C VAL A 150 3.22 -2.94 -5.17
N PRO A 151 1.94 -2.68 -5.47
CA PRO A 151 1.35 -1.36 -5.29
C PRO A 151 1.42 -0.92 -3.83
N LEU A 152 1.83 0.33 -3.59
CA LEU A 152 1.89 0.89 -2.24
C LEU A 152 0.48 1.18 -1.69
N PHE A 153 -0.44 1.57 -2.56
CA PHE A 153 -1.77 2.02 -2.20
C PHE A 153 -2.84 1.10 -2.76
N SER A 154 -4.05 1.24 -2.23
CA SER A 154 -5.27 0.65 -2.80
C SER A 154 -6.34 1.72 -3.00
N ASP A 155 -7.27 1.44 -3.93
CA ASP A 155 -8.47 2.25 -4.15
C ASP A 155 -9.69 1.55 -3.54
N GLY A 156 -9.61 1.28 -2.24
CA GLY A 156 -10.59 0.51 -1.48
C GLY A 156 -9.96 -0.53 -0.56
N GLN A 157 -10.76 -1.52 -0.14
CA GLN A 157 -10.29 -2.59 0.72
C GLN A 157 -9.21 -3.42 0.00
N SER A 158 -8.08 -3.65 0.66
CA SER A 158 -6.98 -4.44 0.12
C SER A 158 -6.54 -5.53 1.07
N SER A 159 -6.02 -6.62 0.50
CA SER A 159 -5.36 -7.65 1.29
C SER A 159 -4.04 -7.10 1.85
N PRO A 160 -3.74 -7.29 3.15
CA PRO A 160 -2.49 -6.87 3.75
C PRO A 160 -1.32 -7.73 3.24
N LEU A 161 -0.11 -7.18 3.30
CA LEU A 161 1.12 -7.93 3.14
C LEU A 161 1.35 -8.77 4.41
N ARG A 162 1.76 -10.03 4.22
CA ARG A 162 1.84 -11.02 5.30
C ARG A 162 3.29 -11.33 5.62
N ILE A 163 3.65 -11.28 6.90
CA ILE A 163 4.99 -11.63 7.38
C ILE A 163 4.84 -12.69 8.47
N HIS A 164 5.52 -13.81 8.29
CA HIS A 164 5.63 -14.83 9.33
C HIS A 164 6.86 -14.55 10.17
N HIS A 165 6.63 -14.35 11.47
CA HIS A 165 7.64 -13.97 12.44
C HIS A 165 7.76 -15.03 13.54
N PRO A 166 8.96 -15.59 13.79
CA PRO A 166 9.17 -16.56 14.85
C PRO A 166 9.25 -15.85 16.21
N SER A 167 8.28 -16.07 17.09
CA SER A 167 8.23 -15.53 18.45
C SER A 167 8.42 -16.65 19.47
N ARG A 168 9.64 -16.81 19.98
CA ARG A 168 10.05 -17.83 20.97
C ARG A 168 9.57 -19.27 20.66
N ARG A 169 8.31 -19.59 20.96
CA ARG A 169 7.70 -20.92 20.83
C ARG A 169 6.63 -21.03 19.73
N GLU A 170 6.25 -19.93 19.10
CA GLU A 170 5.18 -19.90 18.11
C GLU A 170 5.52 -19.01 16.91
N TRP A 171 4.88 -19.30 15.77
CA TRP A 171 4.87 -18.41 14.62
C TRP A 171 3.75 -17.39 14.76
N GLN A 172 4.09 -16.12 14.59
CA GLN A 172 3.17 -15.01 14.59
C GLN A 172 3.02 -14.46 13.18
N LEU A 173 1.79 -14.19 12.77
CA LEU A 173 1.49 -13.52 11.52
C LEU A 173 1.38 -12.02 11.76
N LEU A 174 2.32 -11.26 11.21
CA LEU A 174 2.25 -9.81 11.16
C LEU A 174 1.62 -9.39 9.83
N LEU A 175 0.74 -8.41 9.89
CA LEU A 175 0.03 -7.87 8.74
C LEU A 175 0.47 -6.43 8.51
N ILE A 176 0.89 -6.12 7.29
CA ILE A 176 1.17 -4.76 6.85
C ILE A 176 0.06 -4.29 5.93
N ASP A 177 -0.69 -3.28 6.38
CA ASP A 177 -1.80 -2.74 5.61
C ASP A 177 -1.31 -1.87 4.45
N ARG A 178 -1.97 -2.01 3.29
CA ARG A 178 -1.84 -1.02 2.21
C ARG A 178 -2.79 0.13 2.48
N CYS A 179 -2.30 1.35 2.34
CA CYS A 179 -3.10 2.54 2.58
C CYS A 179 -4.17 2.73 1.50
N ASP A 180 -5.42 2.86 1.93
CA ASP A 180 -6.55 3.16 1.04
C ASP A 180 -6.59 4.66 0.70
N LEU A 181 -6.32 4.98 -0.57
CA LEU A 181 -6.42 6.33 -1.14
C LEU A 181 -7.67 6.49 -2.03
N GLY A 182 -8.54 5.49 -2.07
CA GLY A 182 -9.83 5.49 -2.76
C GLY A 182 -10.92 6.32 -2.08
N THR A 183 -10.55 7.26 -1.20
CA THR A 183 -11.50 8.11 -0.49
C THR A 183 -12.28 8.99 -1.47
N ALA A 184 -13.52 9.34 -1.09
CA ALA A 184 -14.35 10.21 -1.92
C ALA A 184 -13.65 11.54 -2.20
N SER A 185 -13.04 12.17 -1.19
CA SER A 185 -12.36 13.46 -1.32
C SER A 185 -11.14 13.41 -2.24
N LEU A 186 -10.29 12.38 -2.14
CA LEU A 186 -9.16 12.21 -3.08
C LEU A 186 -9.64 11.91 -4.50
N THR A 187 -10.75 11.19 -4.64
CA THR A 187 -11.35 10.91 -5.95
C THR A 187 -11.93 12.19 -6.59
N THR A 188 -12.62 13.03 -5.80
CA THR A 188 -13.12 14.32 -6.28
C THR A 188 -11.98 15.26 -6.63
N PHE A 189 -10.94 15.32 -5.80
CA PHE A 189 -9.73 16.10 -6.08
C PHE A 189 -9.09 15.72 -7.42
N ALA A 190 -8.95 14.43 -7.71
CA ALA A 190 -8.34 13.93 -8.96
C ALA A 190 -9.10 14.35 -10.24
N HIS A 191 -10.38 14.69 -10.15
CA HIS A 191 -11.21 15.12 -11.28
C HIS A 191 -11.62 16.60 -11.20
N GLY A 192 -11.02 17.35 -10.29
CA GLY A 192 -11.40 18.72 -9.99
C GLY A 192 -10.52 19.77 -10.66
N LYS A 193 -11.06 20.99 -10.74
CA LYS A 193 -10.40 22.20 -11.23
C LYS A 193 -10.73 23.37 -10.31
N ILE A 194 -9.96 24.45 -10.37
CA ILE A 194 -10.17 25.65 -9.55
C ILE A 194 -10.56 26.88 -10.39
N TYR A 195 -10.26 26.85 -11.68
CA TYR A 195 -10.56 27.90 -12.65
C TYR A 195 -10.69 27.35 -14.10
N GLY A 196 -11.33 28.13 -14.98
CA GLY A 196 -11.41 27.88 -16.43
C GLY A 196 -12.50 26.90 -16.88
N ASP A 197 -12.61 26.73 -18.20
CA ASP A 197 -13.70 26.00 -18.86
C ASP A 197 -13.41 24.52 -19.13
N GLN A 198 -12.25 24.02 -18.66
CA GLN A 198 -11.85 22.63 -18.82
C GLN A 198 -12.86 21.65 -18.19
N THR A 199 -12.93 20.41 -18.66
CA THR A 199 -13.82 19.40 -18.06
C THR A 199 -13.44 19.09 -16.62
N GLY A 200 -14.43 18.87 -15.75
CA GLY A 200 -14.20 18.52 -14.33
C GLY A 200 -15.08 19.33 -13.38
N PHE A 201 -14.98 19.03 -12.08
CA PHE A 201 -15.74 19.70 -11.03
C PHE A 201 -14.98 20.92 -10.52
N PHE A 202 -15.67 22.04 -10.30
CA PHE A 202 -15.07 23.14 -9.54
C PHE A 202 -14.92 22.73 -8.09
N LEU A 203 -13.69 22.71 -7.60
CA LEU A 203 -13.39 22.36 -6.21
C LEU A 203 -13.63 23.57 -5.31
N ASP A 204 -14.25 23.32 -4.18
CA ASP A 204 -14.20 24.20 -3.02
C ASP A 204 -12.97 23.88 -2.16
N LEU A 205 -12.66 24.79 -1.22
CA LEU A 205 -11.54 24.60 -0.31
C LEU A 205 -11.75 23.39 0.61
N GLU A 206 -12.99 23.17 1.04
CA GLU A 206 -13.35 22.07 1.94
C GLU A 206 -13.04 20.70 1.32
N THR A 207 -13.28 20.50 0.02
CA THR A 207 -12.94 19.25 -0.66
C THR A 207 -11.43 18.99 -0.66
N ILE A 208 -10.62 20.03 -0.90
CA ILE A 208 -9.15 19.92 -0.91
C ILE A 208 -8.64 19.65 0.52
N GLU A 209 -9.16 20.35 1.52
CA GLU A 209 -8.81 20.15 2.92
C GLU A 209 -9.24 18.77 3.44
N ASN A 210 -10.39 18.26 3.01
CA ASN A 210 -10.84 16.91 3.32
C ASN A 210 -9.97 15.84 2.64
N ALA A 211 -9.53 16.06 1.40
CA ALA A 211 -8.58 15.18 0.73
C ALA A 211 -7.26 15.12 1.52
N HIS A 212 -6.75 16.29 1.96
CA HIS A 212 -5.56 16.37 2.80
C HIS A 212 -5.73 15.69 4.17
N GLY A 213 -6.85 15.97 4.83
CA GLY A 213 -7.21 15.37 6.12
C GLY A 213 -7.34 13.84 6.06
N SER A 214 -7.75 13.29 4.91
CA SER A 214 -7.91 11.85 4.72
C SER A 214 -6.60 11.06 4.86
N LEU A 215 -5.44 11.72 4.71
CA LEU A 215 -4.12 11.09 4.83
C LEU A 215 -3.67 10.87 6.28
N ARG A 216 -4.29 11.53 7.27
CA ARG A 216 -3.85 11.49 8.67
C ARG A 216 -3.91 10.09 9.29
N LYS A 217 -4.99 9.36 9.02
CA LYS A 217 -5.18 7.99 9.52
C LYS A 217 -4.19 7.00 8.88
N PRO A 218 -4.04 6.95 7.54
CA PRO A 218 -2.98 6.19 6.87
C PRO A 218 -1.58 6.41 7.46
N LEU A 219 -1.16 7.68 7.60
CA LEU A 219 0.16 8.03 8.17
C LEU A 219 0.33 7.51 9.60
N SER A 220 -0.70 7.68 10.43
CA SER A 220 -0.66 7.23 11.82
C SER A 220 -0.60 5.70 11.93
N ASN A 221 -1.37 4.99 11.10
CA ASN A 221 -1.34 3.53 11.02
C ASN A 221 0.04 3.01 10.62
N ASN A 222 0.68 3.64 9.63
CA ASN A 222 2.03 3.24 9.22
C ASN A 222 3.07 3.46 10.31
N ILE A 223 2.99 4.57 11.05
CA ILE A 223 3.89 4.83 12.18
C ILE A 223 3.76 3.73 13.25
N MET A 224 2.52 3.29 13.55
CA MET A 224 2.29 2.21 14.50
C MET A 224 2.86 0.87 14.00
N GLN A 225 2.62 0.53 12.74
CA GLN A 225 3.15 -0.69 12.12
C GLN A 225 4.69 -0.68 12.07
N LEU A 226 5.31 0.45 11.72
CA LEU A 226 6.77 0.60 11.75
C LEU A 226 7.35 0.35 13.14
N LYS A 227 6.74 0.95 14.19
CA LYS A 227 7.18 0.74 15.58
C LYS A 227 7.11 -0.73 15.97
N LEU A 228 6.04 -1.44 15.58
CA LEU A 228 5.91 -2.88 15.81
C LEU A 228 7.01 -3.66 15.10
N LEU A 229 7.23 -3.42 13.80
CA LEU A 229 8.27 -4.12 13.03
C LEU A 229 9.68 -3.86 13.58
N HIS A 230 9.99 -2.62 13.98
CA HIS A 230 11.26 -2.31 14.62
C HIS A 230 11.42 -3.02 15.97
N SER A 231 10.35 -3.12 16.77
CA SER A 231 10.38 -3.89 18.02
C SER A 231 10.65 -5.38 17.78
N CYS A 232 9.95 -5.98 16.81
CA CYS A 232 10.18 -7.36 16.38
C CYS A 232 11.62 -7.57 15.88
N LEU A 233 12.14 -6.63 15.08
CA LEU A 233 13.49 -6.68 14.52
C LEU A 233 14.56 -6.66 15.62
N SER A 234 14.43 -5.74 16.60
CA SER A 234 15.32 -5.71 17.76
C SER A 234 15.29 -7.02 18.55
N GLY A 235 14.11 -7.64 18.67
CA GLY A 235 13.97 -8.96 19.30
C GLY A 235 14.59 -10.12 18.52
N VAL A 236 14.66 -10.04 17.19
CA VAL A 236 15.37 -11.02 16.35
C VAL A 236 16.87 -10.82 16.44
N LYS A 237 17.35 -9.59 16.30
CA LYS A 237 18.78 -9.25 16.41
C LYS A 237 19.39 -9.70 17.73
N ARG A 238 18.71 -9.40 18.85
CA ARG A 238 19.15 -9.85 20.17
C ARG A 238 19.22 -11.38 20.29
N ARG A 239 18.33 -12.12 19.60
CA ARG A 239 18.38 -13.59 19.60
C ARG A 239 19.52 -14.11 18.74
N LEU A 240 19.77 -13.52 17.58
CA LEU A 240 20.93 -13.83 16.75
C LEU A 240 22.24 -13.62 17.50
N GLU A 241 22.37 -12.51 18.23
CA GLU A 241 23.54 -12.21 19.07
C GLU A 241 23.73 -13.25 20.20
N ASN A 242 22.65 -13.70 20.84
CA ASN A 242 22.72 -14.66 21.96
C ASN A 242 22.84 -16.14 21.54
N ASP A 243 22.36 -16.52 20.35
CA ASP A 243 22.51 -17.88 19.80
C ASP A 243 23.99 -18.19 19.49
N GLU A 244 24.85 -17.17 19.35
CA GLU A 244 26.31 -17.35 19.26
C GLU A 244 26.96 -17.72 20.61
N GLU A 245 26.29 -17.45 21.74
CA GLU A 245 26.86 -17.61 23.10
C GLU A 245 26.22 -18.75 23.94
N SER A 246 25.10 -19.35 23.53
CA SER A 246 24.36 -20.29 24.37
C SER A 246 23.62 -21.42 23.63
N SER A 247 23.33 -22.52 24.34
CA SER A 247 22.64 -23.71 23.82
C SER A 247 21.37 -23.37 23.02
N PRO A 248 21.08 -24.08 21.91
CA PRO A 248 20.10 -23.67 20.92
C PRO A 248 18.72 -23.45 21.54
N SER A 249 18.21 -22.22 21.44
CA SER A 249 16.82 -21.93 21.77
C SER A 249 15.90 -22.81 20.93
N GLN A 250 14.94 -23.49 21.56
CA GLN A 250 13.91 -24.25 20.84
C GLN A 250 13.07 -23.29 19.99
N MET A 251 13.45 -23.13 18.72
CA MET A 251 12.69 -22.38 17.74
C MET A 251 11.43 -23.14 17.31
N PRO A 252 10.34 -22.42 16.95
CA PRO A 252 9.11 -23.06 16.55
C PRO A 252 9.30 -23.84 15.24
N THR A 253 8.77 -25.06 15.19
CA THR A 253 8.61 -25.79 13.93
C THR A 253 7.76 -24.98 12.97
N LEU A 254 8.13 -25.00 11.68
CA LEU A 254 7.43 -24.27 10.63
C LEU A 254 5.94 -24.64 10.61
N PRO A 255 5.05 -23.67 10.36
CA PRO A 255 3.62 -23.94 10.30
C PRO A 255 3.35 -24.87 9.12
N SER A 256 2.94 -26.10 9.42
CA SER A 256 2.57 -27.05 8.37
C SER A 256 1.37 -26.51 7.57
N SER A 257 1.42 -26.61 6.24
CA SER A 257 0.38 -26.13 5.28
C SER A 257 -1.05 -26.64 5.58
N ARG A 258 -1.21 -27.62 6.49
CA ARG A 258 -2.49 -28.21 6.90
C ARG A 258 -3.18 -27.53 8.09
N THR A 259 -2.54 -26.60 8.79
CA THR A 259 -3.12 -25.94 9.98
C THR A 259 -3.39 -24.46 9.73
N THR A 260 -4.40 -24.16 8.94
CA THR A 260 -4.94 -22.80 8.72
C THR A 260 -5.76 -22.24 9.89
N ASN A 261 -5.52 -22.71 11.13
CA ASN A 261 -6.24 -22.25 12.33
C ASN A 261 -5.40 -21.28 13.19
N LEU A 262 -4.50 -20.50 12.59
CA LEU A 262 -3.76 -19.43 13.29
C LEU A 262 -4.47 -18.06 13.24
N PHE A 263 -5.75 -18.02 12.89
CA PHE A 263 -6.56 -16.81 12.95
C PHE A 263 -7.44 -16.81 14.21
N ARG A 264 -6.89 -16.30 15.31
CA ARG A 264 -7.58 -15.45 16.30
C ARG A 264 -6.69 -15.27 17.52
N THR A 265 -6.13 -14.09 17.65
CA THR A 265 -6.10 -13.34 18.92
C THR A 265 -5.71 -11.89 18.63
N LEU A 266 -6.73 -11.07 18.35
CA LEU A 266 -6.73 -9.66 18.75
C LEU A 266 -8.10 -9.42 19.40
N ASN A 267 -8.11 -9.36 20.72
CA ASN A 267 -8.97 -8.47 21.50
C ASN A 267 -8.09 -7.34 21.98
#